data_AF-A0A7J8QTY4-F1
#
_entry.id   AF-A0A7J8QTY4-F1
#
_cell.length_a   1.000
_cell.length_b   1.000
_cell.length_c   1.000
_cell.angle_alpha   90.00
_cell.angle_beta   90.00
_cell.angle_gamma   90.00
#
_symmetry.space_group_name_H-M   'P 1'
#
loop_
_entity.id
_entity.type
_entity.pdbx_description
1 polymer ?
#
loop_
_entity_poly.entity_id
_entity_poly.type
_entity_poly.pdbx_seq_one_letter_code
_entity_poly.pdbx_strand_id
1 'polypeptide(L)'
;MHNPRVSFRAFLLLFPISAFVLVLLSSAVILKKSPKTTQIGHFHVHNHLQRASSACDGTLYPELCVSTISVLPDLASKSLPELISATLNQTMHEVRLSSANITNIEKKLKSYNTLEEAAINDCLELFDNTMAELKVVRSGLGPKGSSVSENYHDLQTFLSAAMTNQQTCLDGFARSSGNVRSIIKKGLHNISHHVSNSLVMLNKVPGVNKSKPEVFPGYGRVKNGFPTWLSRRDRKLLQASLNETKFDLIVAKDGTGNFTNITDAVSAAPNNSDTRFVIYIKAGAYFENVEVDRKKTMLMFVGDGIGKTVVKASRNVVDGFTTFRSATV
;
A
#
# COMPACT_ATOMS: atom_id res chain seq x y z
N MET A 1 41.43 49.25 19.89
CA MET A 1 42.41 50.36 19.89
C MET A 1 43.63 49.89 20.67
N HIS A 2 44.84 50.27 20.21
CA HIS A 2 46.18 49.93 20.72
C HIS A 2 46.84 48.64 20.18
N ASN A 3 47.50 48.83 19.04
CA ASN A 3 48.76 48.20 18.64
C ASN A 3 49.92 49.00 19.28
N PRO A 4 51.07 48.40 19.64
CA PRO A 4 52.25 48.45 18.76
C PRO A 4 53.07 47.12 18.79
N ARG A 5 53.65 46.58 17.70
CA ARG A 5 54.93 46.93 17.00
C ARG A 5 56.09 47.18 17.99
N VAL A 6 57.30 46.57 17.97
CA VAL A 6 58.24 45.99 16.97
C VAL A 6 59.35 45.29 17.81
N SER A 7 60.01 44.19 17.39
CA SER A 7 61.41 44.23 16.94
C SER A 7 61.98 42.86 16.55
N PHE A 8 62.61 42.87 15.37
CA PHE A 8 63.56 41.92 14.79
C PHE A 8 64.75 41.58 15.71
N ARG A 9 65.31 40.36 15.56
CA ARG A 9 66.71 40.14 15.16
C ARG A 9 66.99 38.66 14.85
N ALA A 10 67.55 38.45 13.66
CA ALA A 10 68.11 37.20 13.18
C ALA A 10 69.55 37.00 13.70
N PHE A 11 69.98 35.74 13.86
CA PHE A 11 71.38 35.36 13.76
C PHE A 11 71.48 34.01 13.03
N LEU A 12 72.10 34.06 11.86
CA LEU A 12 72.66 32.95 11.08
C LEU A 12 73.98 32.47 11.72
N LEU A 13 74.37 31.21 11.46
CA LEU A 13 75.73 30.64 11.29
C LEU A 13 75.58 29.09 11.26
N LEU A 14 75.45 28.42 10.10
CA LEU A 14 76.48 27.83 9.21
C LEU A 14 77.36 26.71 9.83
N PHE A 15 77.05 25.44 9.47
CA PHE A 15 77.85 24.22 9.05
C PHE A 15 79.31 23.97 9.58
N PRO A 16 80.00 22.79 9.42
CA PRO A 16 79.69 21.54 8.65
C PRO A 16 80.14 20.15 9.26
N ILE A 17 79.66 19.05 8.61
CA ILE A 17 80.32 17.78 8.15
C ILE A 17 81.17 16.88 9.09
N SER A 18 80.79 15.59 9.19
CA SER A 18 81.66 14.38 9.08
C SER A 18 80.78 13.10 9.11
N ALA A 19 80.37 12.50 7.99
CA ALA A 19 81.10 11.53 7.15
C ALA A 19 81.55 10.22 7.86
N PHE A 20 80.91 9.12 7.45
CA PHE A 20 81.41 7.75 7.30
C PHE A 20 81.92 6.95 8.52
N VAL A 21 81.10 5.98 8.98
CA VAL A 21 81.55 4.59 9.19
C VAL A 21 80.47 3.65 8.63
N LEU A 22 80.86 2.89 7.61
CA LEU A 22 80.10 1.86 6.91
C LEU A 22 80.68 0.51 7.37
N VAL A 23 79.93 -0.30 8.12
CA VAL A 23 80.21 -1.74 8.22
C VAL A 23 78.89 -2.52 8.11
N LEU A 24 78.94 -3.42 7.15
CA LEU A 24 77.91 -4.33 6.66
C LEU A 24 77.50 -5.35 7.73
N LEU A 25 76.20 -5.45 8.00
CA LEU A 25 75.55 -6.73 8.33
C LEU A 25 74.16 -6.75 7.68
N SER A 26 74.12 -7.39 6.53
CA SER A 26 72.94 -7.84 5.81
C SER A 26 72.20 -8.90 6.62
N SER A 27 70.92 -8.66 6.97
CA SER A 27 69.87 -9.69 7.07
C SER A 27 68.47 -9.05 7.08
N ALA A 28 67.66 -9.40 6.07
CA ALA A 28 66.20 -9.30 6.02
C ALA A 28 65.55 -7.89 6.14
N VAL A 29 65.51 -7.17 5.01
CA VAL A 29 64.37 -6.27 4.76
C VAL A 29 63.13 -7.15 4.54
N ILE A 30 62.37 -7.39 5.61
CA ILE A 30 60.98 -7.79 5.45
C ILE A 30 60.29 -6.59 4.83
N LEU A 31 60.01 -6.68 3.53
CA LEU A 31 58.93 -5.92 2.89
C LEU A 31 57.67 -6.24 3.70
N LYS A 32 57.38 -5.42 4.72
CA LYS A 32 56.03 -5.29 5.23
C LYS A 32 55.23 -4.74 4.06
N LYS A 33 54.68 -5.65 3.27
CA LYS A 33 53.60 -5.38 2.36
C LYS A 33 52.54 -4.71 3.22
N SER A 34 52.44 -3.38 3.07
CA SER A 34 51.30 -2.63 3.61
C SER A 34 50.06 -3.43 3.23
N PRO A 35 49.15 -3.72 4.18
CA PRO A 35 47.91 -4.39 3.80
C PRO A 35 47.32 -3.51 2.70
N LYS A 36 47.12 -4.08 1.51
CA LYS A 36 46.27 -3.45 0.52
C LYS A 36 44.93 -3.35 1.22
N THR A 37 44.60 -2.19 1.76
CA THR A 37 43.24 -1.88 2.17
C THR A 37 42.38 -2.17 0.97
N THR A 38 41.57 -3.21 1.09
CA THR A 38 40.63 -3.68 0.09
C THR A 38 39.65 -2.54 -0.22
N GLN A 39 39.98 -1.69 -1.19
CA GLN A 39 39.10 -0.62 -1.68
C GLN A 39 37.79 -1.15 -2.29
N ILE A 40 37.70 -2.47 -2.49
CA ILE A 40 36.51 -3.17 -2.99
C ILE A 40 35.34 -3.01 -2.00
N GLY A 41 35.57 -2.99 -0.68
CA GLY A 41 34.51 -2.84 0.33
C GLY A 41 33.90 -1.44 0.38
N HIS A 42 34.73 -0.39 0.37
CA HIS A 42 34.28 1.00 0.49
C HIS A 42 33.57 1.49 -0.79
N PHE A 43 34.08 1.12 -1.97
CA PHE A 43 33.45 1.47 -3.25
C PHE A 43 32.10 0.75 -3.44
N HIS A 44 32.00 -0.51 -3.01
CA HIS A 44 30.76 -1.29 -3.09
C HIS A 44 29.69 -0.76 -2.13
N VAL A 45 30.05 -0.36 -0.90
CA VAL A 45 29.12 0.26 0.06
C VAL A 45 28.62 1.62 -0.44
N HIS A 46 29.50 2.44 -1.01
CA HIS A 46 29.12 3.74 -1.57
C HIS A 46 28.15 3.61 -2.75
N ASN A 47 28.44 2.73 -3.72
CA ASN A 47 27.55 2.48 -4.85
C ASN A 47 26.21 1.86 -4.44
N HIS A 48 26.21 1.00 -3.40
CA HIS A 48 25.01 0.39 -2.84
C HIS A 48 24.07 1.46 -2.25
N LEU A 49 24.60 2.32 -1.38
CA LEU A 49 23.83 3.40 -0.78
C LEU A 49 23.39 4.45 -1.81
N GLN A 50 24.22 4.73 -2.81
CA GLN A 50 23.86 5.62 -3.91
C GLN A 50 22.70 5.06 -4.73
N ARG A 51 22.67 3.75 -5.00
CA ARG A 51 21.55 3.09 -5.68
C ARG A 51 20.27 3.19 -4.88
N ALA A 52 20.33 2.96 -3.56
CA ALA A 52 19.18 3.11 -2.67
C ALA A 52 18.65 4.56 -2.71
N SER A 53 19.55 5.53 -2.53
CA SER A 53 19.22 6.96 -2.53
C SER A 53 18.56 7.39 -3.84
N SER A 54 19.10 6.95 -4.99
CA SER A 54 18.53 7.26 -6.31
C SER A 54 17.14 6.66 -6.52
N ALA A 55 16.91 5.42 -6.06
CA ALA A 55 15.58 4.81 -6.14
C ALA A 55 14.55 5.52 -5.26
N CYS A 56 14.99 5.95 -4.07
CA CYS A 56 14.17 6.62 -3.05
C CYS A 56 14.06 8.15 -3.20
N ASP A 57 14.75 8.73 -4.18
CA ASP A 57 14.71 10.16 -4.42
C ASP A 57 13.26 10.64 -4.65
N GLY A 58 12.91 11.83 -4.15
CA GLY A 58 11.56 12.39 -4.27
C GLY A 58 10.43 11.62 -3.57
N THR A 59 10.70 10.55 -2.83
CA THR A 59 9.69 9.91 -1.99
C THR A 59 9.38 10.77 -0.76
N LEU A 60 8.19 10.60 -0.17
CA LEU A 60 7.78 11.39 0.98
C LEU A 60 8.53 11.01 2.27
N TYR A 61 9.00 9.76 2.36
CA TYR A 61 9.75 9.23 3.50
C TYR A 61 11.08 8.61 3.05
N PRO A 62 12.06 9.43 2.60
CA PRO A 62 13.27 8.95 1.94
C PRO A 62 14.14 8.10 2.86
N GLU A 63 14.30 8.48 4.13
CA GLU A 63 15.09 7.70 5.12
C GLU A 63 14.53 6.30 5.34
N LEU A 64 13.20 6.18 5.44
CA LEU A 64 12.52 4.89 5.56
C LEU A 64 12.73 4.07 4.29
N CYS A 65 12.57 4.69 3.11
CA CYS A 65 12.81 4.03 1.84
C CYS A 65 14.24 3.47 1.74
N VAL A 66 15.25 4.31 1.98
CA VAL A 66 16.67 3.95 1.86
C VAL A 66 17.02 2.83 2.82
N SER A 67 16.69 2.97 4.11
CA SER A 67 16.97 1.94 5.12
C SER A 67 16.31 0.60 4.82
N THR A 68 15.15 0.60 4.16
CA THR A 68 14.43 -0.62 3.79
C THR A 68 15.10 -1.39 2.65
N ILE A 69 15.62 -0.68 1.63
CA ILE A 69 16.19 -1.34 0.46
C ILE A 69 17.72 -1.48 0.55
N SER A 70 18.40 -0.71 1.40
CA SER A 70 19.84 -0.80 1.61
C SER A 70 20.29 -2.10 2.27
N VAL A 71 19.37 -2.91 2.79
CA VAL A 71 19.69 -4.25 3.33
C VAL A 71 19.61 -5.35 2.27
N LEU A 72 19.15 -5.05 1.05
CA LEU A 72 18.97 -6.04 0.01
C LEU A 72 20.32 -6.50 -0.57
N PRO A 73 20.54 -7.81 -0.72
CA PRO A 73 21.70 -8.32 -1.45
C PRO A 73 21.61 -7.91 -2.91
N ASP A 74 22.76 -7.66 -3.53
CA ASP A 74 22.87 -7.30 -4.95
C ASP A 74 22.00 -6.10 -5.37
N LEU A 75 21.80 -5.12 -4.48
CA LEU A 75 20.93 -3.97 -4.73
C LEU A 75 21.25 -3.25 -6.06
N ALA A 76 22.53 -3.18 -6.42
CA ALA A 76 23.00 -2.54 -7.64
C ALA A 76 22.43 -3.17 -8.93
N SER A 77 22.13 -4.47 -8.93
CA SER A 77 21.58 -5.17 -10.11
C SER A 77 20.06 -5.16 -10.18
N LYS A 78 19.37 -4.73 -9.11
CA LYS A 78 17.90 -4.76 -9.04
C LYS A 78 17.25 -3.62 -9.83
N SER A 79 16.23 -3.98 -10.58
CA SER A 79 15.31 -3.07 -11.26
C SER A 79 14.35 -2.38 -10.28
N LEU A 80 13.77 -1.25 -10.68
CA LEU A 80 12.77 -0.55 -9.83
C LEU A 80 11.59 -1.45 -9.43
N PRO A 81 10.99 -2.27 -10.33
CA PRO A 81 9.94 -3.22 -9.93
C PRO A 81 10.38 -4.21 -8.85
N GLU A 82 11.63 -4.70 -8.88
CA GLU A 82 12.16 -5.59 -7.84
C GLU A 82 12.36 -4.87 -6.51
N LEU A 83 12.81 -3.61 -6.52
CA LEU A 83 12.95 -2.78 -5.32
C LEU A 83 11.58 -2.46 -4.70
N ILE A 84 10.58 -2.15 -5.53
CA ILE A 84 9.20 -1.97 -5.07
C ILE A 84 8.69 -3.29 -4.49
N SER A 85 8.86 -4.41 -5.19
CA SER A 85 8.41 -5.72 -4.69
C SER A 85 9.05 -6.08 -3.34
N ALA A 86 10.33 -5.74 -3.12
CA ALA A 86 11.00 -5.95 -1.84
C ALA A 86 10.39 -5.06 -0.74
N THR A 87 10.14 -3.78 -1.05
CA THR A 87 9.46 -2.84 -0.14
C THR A 87 8.06 -3.32 0.23
N LEU A 88 7.29 -3.86 -0.74
CA LEU A 88 5.97 -4.42 -0.50
C LEU A 88 6.02 -5.69 0.35
N ASN A 89 7.06 -6.52 0.21
CA ASN A 89 7.24 -7.68 1.09
C ASN A 89 7.45 -7.27 2.55
N GLN A 90 8.27 -6.24 2.79
CA GLN A 90 8.44 -5.64 4.11
C GLN A 90 7.11 -5.04 4.62
N THR A 91 6.40 -4.29 3.78
CA THR A 91 5.10 -3.71 4.11
C THR A 91 4.08 -4.79 4.51
N MET A 92 4.00 -5.89 3.75
CA MET A 92 3.13 -7.02 4.08
C MET A 92 3.54 -7.71 5.38
N HIS A 93 4.83 -7.72 5.74
CA HIS A 93 5.26 -8.21 7.05
C HIS A 93 4.73 -7.30 8.16
N GLU A 94 4.82 -5.98 8.00
CA GLU A 94 4.32 -5.00 8.97
C GLU A 94 2.80 -5.00 9.12
N VAL A 95 2.06 -5.23 8.02
CA VAL A 95 0.60 -5.45 8.06
C VAL A 95 0.27 -6.67 8.92
N ARG A 96 1.01 -7.78 8.77
CA ARG A 96 0.80 -8.98 9.60
C ARG A 96 1.12 -8.71 11.08
N LEU A 97 2.20 -7.98 11.36
CA LEU A 97 2.53 -7.61 12.74
C LEU A 97 1.47 -6.70 13.37
N SER A 98 0.96 -5.73 12.61
CA SER A 98 -0.08 -4.81 13.07
C SER A 98 -1.42 -5.52 13.30
N SER A 99 -1.79 -6.44 12.41
CA SER A 99 -2.94 -7.32 12.57
C SER A 99 -2.79 -8.23 13.80
N ALA A 100 -1.65 -8.89 13.99
CA ALA A 100 -1.41 -9.71 15.17
C ALA A 100 -1.44 -8.88 16.48
N ASN A 101 -0.91 -7.66 16.46
CA ASN A 101 -0.96 -6.75 17.59
C ASN A 101 -2.41 -6.39 17.94
N ILE A 102 -3.22 -6.01 16.94
CA ILE A 102 -4.61 -5.62 17.20
C ILE A 102 -5.47 -6.79 17.68
N THR A 103 -5.29 -8.00 17.14
CA THR A 103 -5.94 -9.23 17.67
C THR A 103 -5.54 -9.51 19.12
N ASN A 104 -4.30 -9.22 19.52
CA ASN A 104 -3.89 -9.36 20.91
C ASN A 104 -4.49 -8.29 21.83
N ILE A 105 -4.73 -7.08 21.31
CA ILE A 105 -5.47 -6.03 22.02
C ILE A 105 -6.93 -6.45 22.19
N GLU A 106 -7.57 -6.91 21.12
CA GLU A 106 -8.95 -7.42 21.11
C GLU A 106 -9.19 -8.44 22.23
N LYS A 107 -8.33 -9.47 22.33
CA LYS A 107 -8.41 -10.50 23.37
C LYS A 107 -8.31 -9.97 24.81
N LYS A 108 -7.71 -8.80 24.99
CA LYS A 108 -7.51 -8.15 26.31
C LYS A 108 -8.58 -7.10 26.59
N LEU A 109 -9.34 -6.68 25.59
CA LEU A 109 -10.42 -5.72 25.79
C LEU A 109 -11.54 -6.37 26.57
N LYS A 110 -12.17 -5.55 27.42
CA LYS A 110 -13.36 -5.98 28.14
C LYS A 110 -14.59 -5.66 27.28
N SER A 111 -15.54 -6.59 27.25
CA SER A 111 -16.75 -6.63 26.40
C SER A 111 -17.68 -5.40 26.45
N TYR A 112 -17.39 -4.38 27.26
CA TYR A 112 -18.23 -3.17 27.39
C TYR A 112 -17.80 -2.00 26.50
N ASN A 113 -16.70 -2.11 25.73
CA ASN A 113 -16.28 -1.04 24.80
C ASN A 113 -16.67 -1.35 23.35
N THR A 114 -17.97 -1.27 23.07
CA THR A 114 -18.57 -1.68 21.79
C THR A 114 -18.03 -0.92 20.58
N LEU A 115 -17.68 0.37 20.73
CA LEU A 115 -17.11 1.17 19.65
C LEU A 115 -15.64 0.79 19.37
N GLU A 116 -14.83 0.54 20.40
CA GLU A 116 -13.46 0.06 20.19
C GLU A 116 -13.43 -1.33 19.59
N GLU A 117 -14.33 -2.21 20.03
CA GLU A 117 -14.49 -3.55 19.47
C GLU A 117 -14.88 -3.48 17.99
N ALA A 118 -15.86 -2.64 17.63
CA ALA A 118 -16.24 -2.42 16.23
C ALA A 118 -15.06 -1.85 15.40
N ALA A 119 -14.36 -0.84 15.91
CA ALA A 119 -13.21 -0.26 15.22
C ALA A 119 -12.05 -1.26 15.05
N ILE A 120 -11.83 -2.16 16.00
CA ILE A 120 -10.85 -3.24 15.87
C ILE A 120 -11.24 -4.23 14.79
N ASN A 121 -12.50 -4.66 14.75
CA ASN A 121 -13.00 -5.56 13.72
C ASN A 121 -12.86 -4.93 12.32
N ASP A 122 -13.18 -3.64 12.19
CA ASP A 122 -12.98 -2.89 10.95
C ASP A 122 -11.51 -2.85 10.55
N CYS A 123 -10.60 -2.61 11.50
CA CYS A 123 -9.17 -2.63 11.22
C CYS A 123 -8.67 -4.00 10.75
N LEU A 124 -9.16 -5.10 11.33
CA LEU A 124 -8.80 -6.45 10.90
C LEU A 124 -9.25 -6.70 9.45
N GLU A 125 -10.46 -6.30 9.09
CA GLU A 125 -10.95 -6.36 7.72
C GLU A 125 -10.11 -5.50 6.77
N LEU A 126 -9.77 -4.27 7.18
CA LEU A 126 -8.94 -3.34 6.41
C LEU A 126 -7.51 -3.85 6.24
N PHE A 127 -6.93 -4.55 7.22
CA PHE A 127 -5.64 -5.22 7.08
C PHE A 127 -5.70 -6.37 6.08
N ASP A 128 -6.77 -7.16 6.09
CA ASP A 128 -6.99 -8.22 5.11
C ASP A 128 -7.17 -7.66 3.69
N ASN A 129 -7.85 -6.52 3.54
CA ASN A 129 -7.96 -5.78 2.28
C ASN A 129 -6.60 -5.28 1.80
N THR A 130 -5.85 -4.61 2.68
CA THR A 130 -4.49 -4.16 2.41
C THR A 130 -3.59 -5.31 1.95
N MET A 131 -3.65 -6.47 2.62
CA MET A 131 -2.86 -7.64 2.25
C MET A 131 -3.21 -8.17 0.85
N ALA A 132 -4.50 -8.17 0.49
CA ALA A 132 -4.94 -8.59 -0.85
C ALA A 132 -4.49 -7.60 -1.92
N GLU A 133 -4.64 -6.30 -1.69
CA GLU A 133 -4.22 -5.23 -2.59
C GLU A 133 -2.71 -5.29 -2.84
N LEU A 134 -1.88 -5.38 -1.78
CA LEU A 134 -0.43 -5.49 -1.91
C LEU A 134 0.01 -6.75 -2.66
N LYS A 135 -0.71 -7.88 -2.51
CA LYS A 135 -0.47 -9.11 -3.28
C LYS A 135 -0.78 -8.94 -4.77
N VAL A 136 -1.83 -8.20 -5.12
CA VAL A 136 -2.13 -7.85 -6.52
C VAL A 136 -0.99 -7.00 -7.08
N VAL A 137 -0.57 -5.95 -6.36
CA VAL A 137 0.51 -5.07 -6.81
C VAL A 137 1.80 -5.86 -7.03
N ARG A 138 2.20 -6.67 -6.04
CA ARG A 138 3.40 -7.53 -6.15
C ARG A 138 3.32 -8.47 -7.35
N SER A 139 2.15 -9.03 -7.65
CA SER A 139 1.99 -9.93 -8.80
C SER A 139 2.11 -9.18 -10.12
N GLY A 140 1.59 -7.96 -10.22
CA GLY A 140 1.71 -7.11 -11.40
C GLY A 140 3.11 -6.50 -11.60
N LEU A 141 3.99 -6.54 -10.60
CA LEU A 141 5.42 -6.19 -10.71
C LEU A 141 6.30 -7.38 -11.14
N GLY A 142 5.76 -8.60 -11.15
CA GLY A 142 6.49 -9.82 -11.46
C GLY A 142 6.67 -10.06 -12.96
N PRO A 143 7.62 -10.93 -13.36
CA PRO A 143 7.92 -11.22 -14.77
C PRO A 143 6.81 -11.96 -15.52
N LYS A 144 5.78 -12.44 -14.81
CA LYS A 144 4.65 -13.20 -15.35
C LYS A 144 3.39 -12.35 -15.56
N GLY A 145 3.43 -11.05 -15.27
CA GLY A 145 2.31 -10.12 -15.49
C GLY A 145 2.38 -9.42 -16.86
N SER A 146 1.30 -8.72 -17.24
CA SER A 146 1.39 -7.63 -18.22
C SER A 146 2.41 -6.59 -17.74
N SER A 147 2.96 -5.80 -18.67
CA SER A 147 4.00 -4.82 -18.32
C SER A 147 3.53 -3.86 -17.22
N VAL A 148 4.44 -3.43 -16.34
CA VAL A 148 4.11 -2.47 -15.26
C VAL A 148 3.44 -1.21 -15.83
N SER A 149 3.84 -0.79 -17.03
CA SER A 149 3.22 0.32 -17.77
C SER A 149 1.76 0.08 -18.14
N GLU A 150 1.39 -1.14 -18.56
CA GLU A 150 0.01 -1.47 -18.94
C GLU A 150 -0.92 -1.50 -17.72
N ASN A 151 -0.41 -1.97 -16.57
CA ASN A 151 -1.20 -2.08 -15.34
C ASN A 151 -1.02 -0.89 -14.38
N TYR A 152 -0.29 0.15 -14.77
CA TYR A 152 0.17 1.19 -13.85
C TYR A 152 -0.97 1.79 -13.01
N HIS A 153 -2.11 2.10 -13.64
CA HIS A 153 -3.26 2.68 -12.95
C HIS A 153 -3.90 1.73 -11.94
N ASP A 154 -3.93 0.43 -12.23
CA ASP A 154 -4.43 -0.57 -11.29
C ASP A 154 -3.47 -0.68 -10.10
N LEU A 155 -2.17 -0.77 -10.36
CA LEU A 155 -1.14 -0.81 -9.31
C LEU A 155 -1.19 0.45 -8.43
N GLN A 156 -1.35 1.62 -9.05
CA GLN A 156 -1.52 2.90 -8.37
C GLN A 156 -2.78 2.91 -7.50
N THR A 157 -3.89 2.39 -8.03
CA THR A 157 -5.18 2.30 -7.33
C THR A 157 -5.06 1.42 -6.10
N PHE A 158 -4.48 0.22 -6.24
CA PHE A 158 -4.31 -0.71 -5.11
C PHE A 158 -3.36 -0.19 -4.04
N LEU A 159 -2.27 0.51 -4.41
CA LEU A 159 -1.41 1.18 -3.43
C LEU A 159 -2.14 2.32 -2.71
N SER A 160 -2.95 3.10 -3.43
CA SER A 160 -3.73 4.20 -2.83
C SER A 160 -4.82 3.67 -1.90
N ALA A 161 -5.47 2.57 -2.27
CA ALA A 161 -6.43 1.87 -1.43
C ALA A 161 -5.76 1.33 -0.15
N ALA A 162 -4.58 0.71 -0.25
CA ALA A 162 -3.82 0.20 0.89
C ALA A 162 -3.48 1.29 1.92
N MET A 163 -3.14 2.50 1.46
CA MET A 163 -2.94 3.67 2.34
C MET A 163 -4.25 4.13 2.98
N THR A 164 -5.32 4.19 2.18
CA THR A 164 -6.66 4.60 2.64
C THR A 164 -7.16 3.67 3.74
N ASN A 165 -6.96 2.36 3.58
CA ASN A 165 -7.32 1.34 4.56
C ASN A 165 -6.67 1.61 5.93
N GLN A 166 -5.41 2.05 5.96
CA GLN A 166 -4.73 2.39 7.23
C GLN A 166 -5.36 3.62 7.88
N GLN A 167 -5.67 4.64 7.09
CA GLN A 167 -6.28 5.87 7.58
C GLN A 167 -7.69 5.59 8.12
N THR A 168 -8.49 4.83 7.37
CA THR A 168 -9.84 4.40 7.78
C THR A 168 -9.81 3.60 9.08
N CYS A 169 -8.84 2.69 9.25
CA CYS A 169 -8.68 1.95 10.50
C CYS A 169 -8.43 2.91 11.68
N LEU A 170 -7.55 3.90 11.53
CA LEU A 170 -7.35 4.90 12.58
C LEU A 170 -8.64 5.66 12.86
N ASP A 171 -9.32 6.13 11.82
CA ASP A 171 -10.53 6.95 11.91
C ASP A 171 -11.71 6.23 12.56
N GLY A 172 -11.75 4.90 12.52
CA GLY A 172 -12.68 4.08 13.31
C GLY A 172 -12.61 4.38 14.81
N PHE A 173 -11.45 4.79 15.33
CA PHE A 173 -11.26 5.15 16.74
C PHE A 173 -11.40 6.66 17.04
N ALA A 174 -11.78 7.51 16.07
CA ALA A 174 -11.78 8.96 16.26
C ALA A 174 -12.67 9.44 17.42
N ARG A 175 -13.71 8.66 17.77
CA ARG A 175 -14.62 8.91 18.89
C ARG A 175 -14.46 7.94 20.07
N SER A 176 -13.46 7.06 20.01
CA SER A 176 -13.12 6.19 21.13
C SER A 176 -12.47 7.00 22.25
N SER A 177 -12.79 6.67 23.50
CA SER A 177 -12.12 7.20 24.70
C SER A 177 -10.91 6.35 25.15
N GLY A 178 -10.68 5.19 24.52
CA GLY A 178 -9.58 4.29 24.87
C GLY A 178 -8.25 4.64 24.21
N ASN A 179 -7.22 3.87 24.55
CA ASN A 179 -5.84 4.14 24.12
C ASN A 179 -5.42 3.32 22.87
N VAL A 180 -6.31 2.47 22.34
CA VAL A 180 -6.00 1.57 21.22
C VAL A 180 -5.48 2.34 20.01
N ARG A 181 -6.14 3.46 19.64
CA ARG A 181 -5.70 4.34 18.55
C ARG A 181 -4.24 4.76 18.70
N SER A 182 -3.84 5.18 19.91
CA SER A 182 -2.47 5.62 20.17
C SER A 182 -1.46 4.48 20.05
N ILE A 183 -1.84 3.28 20.49
CA ILE A 183 -0.97 2.09 20.46
C ILE A 183 -0.70 1.68 19.00
N ILE A 184 -1.74 1.64 18.17
CA ILE A 184 -1.62 1.12 16.80
C ILE A 184 -1.09 2.17 15.80
N LYS A 185 -1.27 3.47 16.08
CA LYS A 185 -0.95 4.59 15.17
C LYS A 185 0.42 4.48 14.50
N LYS A 186 1.46 4.16 15.26
CA LYS A 186 2.83 4.06 14.72
C LYS A 186 2.96 2.97 13.67
N GLY A 187 2.36 1.79 13.90
CA GLY A 187 2.40 0.67 12.95
C GLY A 187 1.69 1.02 11.65
N LEU A 188 0.49 1.59 11.74
CA LEU A 188 -0.30 2.02 10.58
C LEU A 188 0.39 3.13 9.77
N HIS A 189 0.98 4.12 10.45
CA HIS A 189 1.77 5.14 9.77
C HIS A 189 2.97 4.52 9.03
N ASN A 190 3.68 3.58 9.65
CA ASN A 190 4.82 2.93 9.00
C ASN A 190 4.40 2.21 7.70
N ILE A 191 3.29 1.44 7.76
CA ILE A 191 2.69 0.81 6.58
C ILE A 191 2.37 1.86 5.52
N SER A 192 1.64 2.93 5.86
CA SER A 192 1.30 4.00 4.91
C SER A 192 2.53 4.69 4.33
N HIS A 193 3.60 4.86 5.11
CA HIS A 193 4.84 5.47 4.63
C HIS A 193 5.56 4.59 3.61
N HIS A 194 5.63 3.27 3.83
CA HIS A 194 6.18 2.34 2.84
C HIS A 194 5.35 2.28 1.56
N VAL A 195 4.02 2.26 1.69
CA VAL A 195 3.12 2.27 0.52
C VAL A 195 3.25 3.58 -0.26
N SER A 196 3.34 4.73 0.44
CA SER A 196 3.58 6.04 -0.17
C SER A 196 4.91 6.10 -0.93
N ASN A 197 6.00 5.60 -0.33
CA ASN A 197 7.29 5.48 -1.02
C ASN A 197 7.19 4.57 -2.25
N SER A 198 6.51 3.43 -2.13
CA SER A 198 6.30 2.48 -3.23
C SER A 198 5.54 3.11 -4.40
N LEU A 199 4.54 3.95 -4.10
CA LEU A 199 3.79 4.70 -5.10
C LEU A 199 4.68 5.67 -5.89
N VAL A 200 5.57 6.40 -5.20
CA VAL A 200 6.52 7.30 -5.85
C VAL A 200 7.54 6.52 -6.69
N MET A 201 8.05 5.40 -6.19
CA MET A 201 8.95 4.53 -6.95
C MET A 201 8.27 3.95 -8.20
N LEU A 202 6.99 3.57 -8.09
CA LEU A 202 6.18 3.09 -9.23
C LEU A 202 6.10 4.15 -10.35
N ASN A 203 6.00 5.42 -10.00
CA ASN A 203 5.97 6.55 -10.95
C ASN A 203 7.29 6.73 -11.73
N LYS A 204 8.37 6.11 -11.27
CA LYS A 204 9.70 6.16 -11.89
C LYS A 204 9.99 4.93 -12.76
N VAL A 205 9.10 3.94 -12.81
CA VAL A 205 9.29 2.75 -13.66
C VAL A 205 9.28 3.17 -15.14
N PRO A 206 10.30 2.80 -15.93
CA PRO A 206 10.36 3.15 -17.35
C PRO A 206 9.11 2.70 -18.11
N GLY A 207 8.61 3.53 -19.04
CA GLY A 207 7.43 3.23 -19.85
C GLY A 207 6.08 3.55 -19.19
N VAL A 208 6.07 3.90 -17.90
CA VAL A 208 4.86 4.42 -17.25
C VAL A 208 4.55 5.82 -17.80
N ASN A 209 3.48 5.93 -18.58
CA ASN A 209 2.93 7.21 -18.97
C ASN A 209 1.99 7.70 -17.87
N LYS A 210 2.37 8.80 -17.22
CA LYS A 210 1.47 9.59 -16.37
C LYS A 210 0.43 10.19 -17.32
N SER A 211 -0.71 9.53 -17.49
CA SER A 211 -1.83 10.13 -18.20
C SER A 211 -2.14 11.48 -17.54
N LYS A 212 -2.53 12.48 -18.35
CA LYS A 212 -3.02 13.75 -17.80
C LYS A 212 -4.13 13.41 -16.80
N PRO A 213 -4.21 14.09 -15.64
CA PRO A 213 -5.32 13.87 -14.71
C PRO A 213 -6.61 14.07 -15.51
N GLU A 214 -7.32 12.99 -15.79
CA GLU A 214 -8.67 13.10 -16.30
C GLU A 214 -9.45 13.76 -15.17
N VAL A 215 -9.85 15.00 -15.41
CA VAL A 215 -10.73 15.77 -14.55
C VAL A 215 -12.07 15.02 -14.54
N PHE A 216 -12.18 14.00 -13.69
CA PHE A 216 -13.32 13.13 -13.45
C PHE A 216 -14.08 12.66 -14.71
N PRO A 217 -14.03 11.35 -14.95
CA PRO A 217 -15.20 10.59 -14.54
C PRO A 217 -14.75 9.38 -13.71
N GLY A 218 -15.36 9.14 -12.55
CA GLY A 218 -15.07 7.99 -11.67
C GLY A 218 -15.24 6.61 -12.32
N TYR A 219 -15.49 6.56 -13.63
CA TYR A 219 -15.66 5.37 -14.45
C TYR A 219 -14.58 5.25 -15.55
N GLY A 220 -13.60 6.15 -15.63
CA GLY A 220 -12.56 6.17 -16.67
C GLY A 220 -13.08 6.55 -18.06
N ARG A 221 -12.27 6.31 -19.11
CA ARG A 221 -12.62 6.68 -20.49
C ARG A 221 -13.95 6.05 -20.92
N VAL A 222 -14.87 6.88 -21.39
CA VAL A 222 -16.18 6.45 -21.91
C VAL A 222 -16.15 6.39 -23.43
N LYS A 223 -16.71 5.32 -24.01
CA LYS A 223 -16.92 5.16 -25.46
C LYS A 223 -18.33 4.62 -25.70
N ASN A 224 -19.11 5.33 -26.53
CA ASN A 224 -20.50 4.99 -26.84
C ASN A 224 -21.39 4.89 -25.58
N GLY A 225 -21.24 5.82 -24.64
CA GLY A 225 -22.03 5.88 -23.41
C GLY A 225 -21.64 4.87 -22.31
N PHE A 226 -20.62 4.02 -22.52
CA PHE A 226 -20.15 3.07 -21.52
C PHE A 226 -18.65 3.19 -21.23
N PRO A 227 -18.20 2.83 -20.01
CA PRO A 227 -16.78 2.73 -19.69
C PRO A 227 -16.03 1.74 -20.58
N THR A 228 -14.78 2.03 -20.95
CA THR A 228 -13.98 1.15 -21.80
C THR A 228 -13.59 -0.17 -21.13
N TRP A 229 -13.52 -0.21 -19.79
CA TRP A 229 -13.26 -1.43 -19.03
C TRP A 229 -14.47 -2.38 -18.99
N LEU A 230 -15.67 -1.88 -19.32
CA LEU A 230 -16.87 -2.71 -19.31
C LEU A 230 -16.95 -3.55 -20.59
N SER A 231 -17.01 -4.87 -20.43
CA SER A 231 -16.99 -5.82 -21.54
C SER A 231 -18.22 -5.65 -22.46
N ARG A 232 -18.12 -6.10 -23.72
CA ARG A 232 -19.28 -6.10 -24.64
C ARG A 232 -20.45 -6.95 -24.10
N ARG A 233 -20.14 -8.06 -23.44
CA ARG A 233 -21.13 -8.96 -22.83
C ARG A 233 -21.87 -8.25 -21.70
N ASP A 234 -21.14 -7.51 -20.87
CA ASP A 234 -21.69 -6.83 -19.69
C ASP A 234 -22.55 -5.65 -20.10
N ARG A 235 -22.12 -4.90 -21.12
CA ARG A 235 -22.94 -3.85 -21.73
C ARG A 235 -24.27 -4.39 -22.27
N LYS A 236 -24.22 -5.51 -23.00
CA LYS A 236 -25.45 -6.15 -23.49
C LYS A 236 -26.38 -6.54 -22.34
N LEU A 237 -25.82 -7.02 -21.23
CA LEU A 237 -26.61 -7.37 -20.04
C LEU A 237 -27.24 -6.15 -19.37
N LEU A 238 -26.51 -5.03 -19.25
CA LEU A 238 -27.07 -3.76 -18.71
C LEU A 238 -28.17 -3.16 -19.59
N GLN A 239 -28.13 -3.44 -20.90
CA GLN A 239 -29.12 -2.95 -21.88
C GLN A 239 -30.30 -3.90 -22.06
N ALA A 240 -30.22 -5.13 -21.55
CA ALA A 240 -31.27 -6.12 -21.67
C ALA A 240 -32.50 -5.70 -20.86
N SER A 241 -33.69 -5.99 -21.38
CA SER A 241 -34.92 -5.81 -20.60
C SER A 241 -34.99 -6.86 -19.47
N LEU A 242 -35.81 -6.62 -18.44
CA LEU A 242 -36.01 -7.58 -17.35
C LEU A 242 -36.49 -8.94 -17.86
N ASN A 243 -37.29 -8.97 -18.92
CA ASN A 243 -37.83 -10.19 -19.50
C ASN A 243 -36.79 -11.03 -20.24
N GLU A 244 -35.70 -10.41 -20.70
CA GLU A 244 -34.62 -11.05 -21.45
C GLU A 244 -33.43 -11.41 -20.55
N THR A 245 -33.44 -10.92 -19.30
CA THR A 245 -32.36 -11.14 -18.35
C THR A 245 -32.62 -12.41 -17.57
N LYS A 246 -31.66 -13.35 -17.62
CA LYS A 246 -31.68 -14.52 -16.75
C LYS A 246 -31.18 -14.12 -15.36
N PHE A 247 -32.03 -14.30 -14.36
CA PHE A 247 -31.68 -14.09 -12.95
C PHE A 247 -31.32 -15.41 -12.27
N ASP A 248 -30.33 -15.37 -11.37
CA ASP A 248 -29.95 -16.53 -10.56
C ASP A 248 -30.75 -16.57 -9.26
N LEU A 249 -31.05 -15.42 -8.66
CA LEU A 249 -31.92 -15.27 -7.50
C LEU A 249 -32.86 -14.08 -7.64
N ILE A 250 -34.02 -14.19 -7.00
CA ILE A 250 -35.02 -13.13 -6.88
C ILE A 250 -35.22 -12.78 -5.42
N VAL A 251 -35.17 -11.49 -5.10
CA VAL A 251 -35.49 -10.92 -3.80
C VAL A 251 -36.82 -10.18 -3.90
N ALA A 252 -37.78 -10.54 -3.06
CA ALA A 252 -39.10 -9.94 -3.04
C ALA A 252 -39.67 -9.88 -1.62
N LYS A 253 -39.99 -8.66 -1.13
CA LYS A 253 -40.50 -8.48 0.24
C LYS A 253 -41.87 -9.15 0.47
N ASP A 254 -42.63 -9.37 -0.59
CA ASP A 254 -43.94 -10.03 -0.56
C ASP A 254 -43.84 -11.56 -0.44
N GLY A 255 -42.62 -12.12 -0.42
CA GLY A 255 -42.38 -13.56 -0.36
C GLY A 255 -42.49 -14.29 -1.69
N THR A 256 -42.69 -13.58 -2.81
CA THR A 256 -42.79 -14.19 -4.15
C THR A 256 -41.44 -14.54 -4.79
N GLY A 257 -40.33 -14.18 -4.14
CA GLY A 257 -38.96 -14.45 -4.57
C GLY A 257 -38.31 -15.58 -3.77
N ASN A 258 -37.03 -15.85 -4.05
CA ASN A 258 -36.23 -16.81 -3.29
C ASN A 258 -35.92 -16.32 -1.88
N PHE A 259 -35.74 -15.00 -1.70
CA PHE A 259 -35.44 -14.36 -0.42
C PHE A 259 -36.32 -13.11 -0.23
N THR A 260 -36.57 -12.75 1.03
CA THR A 260 -37.24 -11.48 1.38
C THR A 260 -36.25 -10.34 1.62
N ASN A 261 -35.00 -10.66 1.98
CA ASN A 261 -33.92 -9.71 2.22
C ASN A 261 -32.81 -9.84 1.18
N ILE A 262 -32.10 -8.75 0.90
CA ILE A 262 -30.97 -8.72 -0.03
C ILE A 262 -29.74 -9.39 0.60
N THR A 263 -29.52 -9.20 1.90
CA THR A 263 -28.39 -9.78 2.64
C THR A 263 -28.34 -11.31 2.53
N ASP A 264 -29.50 -11.97 2.60
CA ASP A 264 -29.60 -13.43 2.48
C ASP A 264 -29.28 -13.89 1.06
N ALA A 265 -29.73 -13.15 0.03
CA ALA A 265 -29.41 -13.43 -1.36
C ALA A 265 -27.91 -13.24 -1.67
N VAL A 266 -27.29 -12.20 -1.12
CA VAL A 266 -25.83 -11.99 -1.21
C VAL A 266 -25.09 -13.13 -0.53
N SER A 267 -25.55 -13.56 0.64
CA SER A 267 -24.97 -14.68 1.39
C SER A 267 -25.05 -16.00 0.62
N ALA A 268 -26.15 -16.23 -0.11
CA ALA A 268 -26.36 -17.41 -0.95
C ALA A 268 -25.54 -17.41 -2.25
N ALA A 269 -25.09 -16.25 -2.74
CA ALA A 269 -24.27 -16.16 -3.95
C ALA A 269 -22.92 -16.92 -3.77
N PRO A 270 -22.37 -17.54 -4.83
CA PRO A 270 -21.09 -18.25 -4.74
C PRO A 270 -19.93 -17.31 -4.41
N ASN A 271 -18.94 -17.82 -3.67
CA ASN A 271 -17.68 -17.12 -3.42
C ASN A 271 -16.70 -17.39 -4.57
N ASN A 272 -15.91 -16.38 -4.95
CA ASN A 272 -14.89 -16.43 -5.99
C ASN A 272 -15.43 -16.95 -7.34
N SER A 273 -16.63 -16.53 -7.70
CA SER A 273 -17.25 -16.89 -8.98
C SER A 273 -16.50 -16.25 -10.15
N ASP A 274 -16.23 -17.05 -11.18
CA ASP A 274 -15.72 -16.60 -12.48
C ASP A 274 -16.84 -16.14 -13.43
N THR A 275 -18.08 -16.49 -13.11
CA THR A 275 -19.27 -16.12 -13.89
C THR A 275 -20.13 -15.11 -13.12
N ARG A 276 -20.86 -14.29 -13.87
CA ARG A 276 -21.75 -13.31 -13.28
C ARG A 276 -22.92 -13.98 -12.58
N PHE A 277 -23.16 -13.57 -11.34
CA PHE A 277 -24.29 -13.99 -10.54
C PHE A 277 -25.26 -12.82 -10.39
N VAL A 278 -26.46 -12.93 -10.97
CA VAL A 278 -27.43 -11.85 -11.10
C VAL A 278 -28.55 -12.02 -10.08
N ILE A 279 -28.62 -11.09 -9.13
CA ILE A 279 -29.69 -11.01 -8.13
C ILE A 279 -30.68 -9.93 -8.57
N TYR A 280 -31.91 -10.35 -8.86
CA TYR A 280 -33.02 -9.46 -9.16
C TYR A 280 -33.72 -9.06 -7.87
N ILE A 281 -33.90 -7.76 -7.65
CA ILE A 281 -34.50 -7.17 -6.45
C ILE A 281 -35.75 -6.42 -6.88
N LYS A 282 -36.91 -7.00 -6.59
CA LYS A 282 -38.21 -6.40 -6.94
C LYS A 282 -38.42 -5.07 -6.22
N ALA A 283 -39.41 -4.32 -6.68
CA ALA A 283 -39.80 -3.04 -6.10
C ALA A 283 -40.13 -3.18 -4.61
N GLY A 284 -39.67 -2.22 -3.83
CA GLY A 284 -39.81 -2.22 -2.38
C GLY A 284 -38.78 -1.34 -1.69
N ALA A 285 -39.08 -0.97 -0.46
CA ALA A 285 -38.14 -0.31 0.44
C ALA A 285 -37.48 -1.35 1.35
N TYR A 286 -36.20 -1.65 1.11
CA TYR A 286 -35.40 -2.60 1.86
C TYR A 286 -34.59 -1.85 2.92
N PHE A 287 -34.95 -2.05 4.19
CA PHE A 287 -34.28 -1.41 5.33
C PHE A 287 -33.24 -2.36 5.92
N GLU A 288 -32.06 -2.40 5.31
CA GLU A 288 -30.96 -3.30 5.67
C GLU A 288 -29.59 -2.70 5.31
N ASN A 289 -28.54 -3.17 5.99
CA ASN A 289 -27.16 -2.83 5.65
C ASN A 289 -26.57 -4.00 4.85
N VAL A 290 -26.60 -3.90 3.53
CA VAL A 290 -26.11 -4.96 2.64
C VAL A 290 -24.60 -4.88 2.55
N GLU A 291 -23.91 -5.88 3.12
CA GLU A 291 -22.46 -6.00 3.02
C GLU A 291 -22.09 -7.03 1.94
N VAL A 292 -21.36 -6.58 0.92
CA VAL A 292 -20.84 -7.46 -0.15
C VAL A 292 -19.39 -7.77 0.15
N ASP A 293 -19.18 -8.91 0.79
CA ASP A 293 -17.87 -9.47 1.11
C ASP A 293 -16.94 -9.50 -0.12
N ARG A 294 -15.64 -9.23 0.05
CA ARG A 294 -14.66 -9.22 -1.06
C ARG A 294 -14.65 -10.50 -1.90
N LYS A 295 -14.95 -11.65 -1.27
CA LYS A 295 -15.03 -12.95 -1.93
C LYS A 295 -16.25 -13.11 -2.83
N LYS A 296 -17.26 -12.22 -2.76
CA LYS A 296 -18.46 -12.24 -3.60
C LYS A 296 -18.18 -11.59 -4.96
N THR A 297 -17.26 -12.19 -5.71
CA THR A 297 -16.86 -11.70 -7.04
C THR A 297 -17.98 -11.89 -8.06
N MET A 298 -17.98 -11.05 -9.10
CA MET A 298 -18.91 -11.16 -10.23
C MET A 298 -20.40 -11.05 -9.86
N LEU A 299 -20.73 -10.35 -8.76
CA LEU A 299 -22.11 -10.09 -8.36
C LEU A 299 -22.73 -8.93 -9.16
N MET A 300 -24.01 -9.05 -9.52
CA MET A 300 -24.77 -7.97 -10.15
C MET A 300 -26.16 -7.87 -9.52
N PHE A 301 -26.55 -6.65 -9.15
CA PHE A 301 -27.91 -6.34 -8.71
C PHE A 301 -28.71 -5.72 -9.86
N VAL A 302 -29.95 -6.17 -10.01
CA VAL A 302 -30.92 -5.61 -10.94
C VAL A 302 -32.17 -5.22 -10.15
N GLY A 303 -32.57 -3.96 -10.24
CA GLY A 303 -33.80 -3.47 -9.60
C GLY A 303 -34.92 -3.23 -10.61
N ASP A 304 -36.15 -3.09 -10.12
CA ASP A 304 -37.34 -2.72 -10.91
C ASP A 304 -37.27 -1.28 -11.49
N GLY A 305 -36.28 -0.50 -11.07
CA GLY A 305 -35.97 0.82 -11.59
C GLY A 305 -35.72 1.86 -10.51
N ILE A 306 -35.25 3.03 -10.95
CA ILE A 306 -34.98 4.19 -10.08
C ILE A 306 -36.23 4.56 -9.28
N GLY A 307 -36.08 4.70 -7.96
CA GLY A 307 -37.18 5.04 -7.03
C GLY A 307 -38.16 3.90 -6.73
N LYS A 308 -38.06 2.74 -7.39
CA LYS A 308 -38.93 1.58 -7.14
C LYS A 308 -38.27 0.57 -6.21
N THR A 309 -37.06 0.16 -6.53
CA THR A 309 -36.23 -0.67 -5.66
C THR A 309 -35.33 0.26 -4.88
N VAL A 310 -35.53 0.38 -3.58
CA VAL A 310 -34.79 1.32 -2.74
C VAL A 310 -34.20 0.58 -1.55
N VAL A 311 -32.88 0.58 -1.46
CA VAL A 311 -32.13 0.07 -0.30
C VAL A 311 -31.82 1.26 0.59
N LYS A 312 -32.09 1.14 1.90
CA LYS A 312 -31.88 2.20 2.87
C LYS A 312 -31.37 1.60 4.17
N ALA A 313 -30.57 2.35 4.90
CA ALA A 313 -30.23 2.02 6.28
C ALA A 313 -30.06 3.31 7.11
N SER A 314 -29.82 3.15 8.40
CA SER A 314 -29.74 4.26 9.37
C SER A 314 -28.49 4.23 10.26
N ARG A 315 -27.49 3.40 9.92
CA ARG A 315 -26.23 3.34 10.70
C ARG A 315 -25.51 4.69 10.60
N ASN A 316 -25.09 5.23 11.73
CA ASN A 316 -24.36 6.48 11.80
C ASN A 316 -23.44 6.53 13.02
N VAL A 317 -22.48 7.45 13.00
CA VAL A 317 -21.45 7.56 14.03
C VAL A 317 -22.01 8.01 15.39
N VAL A 318 -23.08 8.80 15.42
CA VAL A 318 -23.71 9.25 16.67
C VAL A 318 -24.35 8.08 17.41
N ASP A 319 -24.91 7.11 16.67
CA ASP A 319 -25.56 5.91 17.20
C ASP A 319 -24.57 4.75 17.49
N GLY A 320 -23.27 5.03 17.52
CA GLY A 320 -22.25 4.06 17.95
C GLY A 320 -21.65 3.18 16.85
N PHE A 321 -21.91 3.50 15.57
CA PHE A 321 -21.21 2.85 14.45
C PHE A 321 -19.90 3.56 14.12
N THR A 322 -18.97 2.85 13.50
CA THR A 322 -17.77 3.48 12.94
C THR A 322 -18.11 4.21 11.64
N THR A 323 -17.24 5.12 11.21
CA THR A 323 -17.36 5.76 9.89
C THR A 323 -17.43 4.71 8.77
N PHE A 324 -16.60 3.67 8.85
CA PHE A 324 -16.57 2.56 7.89
C PHE A 324 -17.90 1.80 7.80
N ARG A 325 -18.58 1.58 8.92
CA ARG A 325 -19.87 0.88 8.99
C ARG A 325 -21.11 1.77 8.82
N SER A 326 -20.92 3.07 8.63
CA SER A 326 -22.01 4.05 8.49
C SER A 326 -22.42 4.35 7.06
N ALA A 327 -21.60 3.96 6.07
CA ALA A 327 -21.91 4.23 4.67
C ALA A 327 -23.10 3.39 4.20
N THR A 328 -24.02 4.03 3.47
CA THR A 328 -25.11 3.39 2.73
C THR A 328 -25.04 3.88 1.28
N VAL A 329 -25.43 3.01 0.34
CA VAL A 329 -25.43 3.28 -1.12
C VAL A 329 -26.80 3.76 -1.57
#